data_AF-A0A080YYH9-F1
#
_entry.id   AF-A0A080YYH9-F1
#
_cell.length_a   1.000
_cell.length_b   1.000
_cell.length_c   1.000
_cell.angle_alpha   90.00
_cell.angle_beta   90.00
_cell.angle_gamma   90.00
#
_symmetry.space_group_name_H-M   'P 1'
#
loop_
_entity.id
_entity.type
_entity.pdbx_description
1 polymer ?
#
loop_
_entity_poly.entity_id
_entity_poly.type
_entity_poly.pdbx_seq_one_letter_code
_entity_poly.pdbx_strand_id
1 'polypeptide(L)'
;MNEVFDAETGEKLELFVPTKAESRSTTPDKPISPQPPSKVQQNSKQSRSPTQAVHRETQSLRELGDDVDWERQQIANVTKAETCFRESLAGVRYELQRRGLSEGERLSLTTELLEKTKHGYARHIQALVVEELAREMDREVAMRLELARLGRERMQRQHDKEREFYRAQIARIREECEMALTAAAAKNNLLR
;
A
#
# COMPACT_ATOMS: atom_id res chain seq x y z
N MET A 1 21.56 -27.16 35.01
CA MET A 1 21.61 -26.47 33.71
C MET A 1 20.37 -26.89 32.96
N ASN A 2 19.49 -25.96 32.60
CA ASN A 2 18.31 -26.28 31.81
C ASN A 2 18.72 -26.25 30.34
N GLU A 3 18.70 -27.42 29.70
CA GLU A 3 18.95 -27.54 28.27
C GLU A 3 17.68 -27.13 27.53
N VAL A 4 17.78 -26.11 26.69
CA VAL A 4 16.66 -25.62 25.89
C VAL A 4 16.90 -26.05 24.45
N PHE A 5 15.87 -26.65 23.85
CA PHE A 5 15.91 -27.16 22.50
C PHE A 5 14.92 -26.38 21.65
N ASP A 6 15.26 -26.18 20.38
CA ASP A 6 14.34 -25.59 19.40
C ASP A 6 13.20 -26.58 19.11
N ALA A 7 11.96 -26.09 19.18
CA ALA A 7 10.75 -26.90 19.04
C ALA A 7 10.47 -27.33 17.58
N GLU A 8 10.99 -26.60 16.58
CA GLU A 8 10.78 -26.95 15.17
C GLU A 8 11.91 -27.83 14.60
N THR A 9 13.13 -27.72 15.13
CA THR A 9 14.31 -28.43 14.58
C THR A 9 14.87 -29.51 15.51
N GLY A 10 14.57 -29.48 16.82
CA GLY A 10 15.07 -30.44 17.81
C GLY A 10 16.55 -30.26 18.17
N GLU A 11 17.21 -29.20 17.66
CA GLU A 11 18.61 -28.93 17.93
C GLU A 11 18.81 -28.24 19.30
N LYS A 12 19.93 -28.56 19.97
CA LYS A 12 20.28 -28.02 21.28
C LYS A 12 20.70 -26.56 21.14
N LEU A 13 19.93 -25.65 21.73
CA LEU A 13 20.28 -24.24 21.75
C LEU A 13 21.37 -24.01 22.80
N GLU A 14 22.55 -23.63 22.34
CA GLU A 14 23.63 -23.15 23.22
C GLU A 14 23.24 -21.78 23.78
N LEU A 15 22.45 -21.80 24.85
CA LEU A 15 22.20 -20.60 25.64
C LEU A 15 23.51 -20.20 26.31
N PHE A 16 24.09 -19.10 25.84
CA PHE A 16 25.14 -18.37 26.56
C PHE A 16 24.59 -17.93 27.90
N VAL A 17 24.70 -18.78 28.92
CA VAL A 17 24.49 -18.41 30.32
C VAL A 17 25.71 -17.59 30.71
N PRO A 18 25.58 -16.28 31.00
CA PRO A 18 26.69 -15.51 31.50
C PRO A 18 27.04 -16.09 32.88
N THR A 19 28.14 -16.85 32.96
CA THR A 19 28.70 -17.31 34.22
C THR A 19 29.02 -16.10 35.08
N LYS A 20 28.34 -16.05 36.23
CA LYS A 20 28.45 -15.03 37.27
C LYS A 20 29.90 -14.91 37.72
N ALA A 21 30.62 -13.90 37.22
CA ALA A 21 31.87 -13.44 37.79
C ALA A 21 31.55 -12.30 38.78
N GLU A 22 31.36 -12.66 40.04
CA GLU A 22 31.44 -11.70 41.14
C GLU A 22 32.91 -11.51 41.51
N SER A 23 33.49 -10.34 41.23
CA SER A 23 33.86 -9.40 42.29
C SER A 23 34.55 -8.12 41.78
N ARG A 24 33.94 -7.00 42.22
CA ARG A 24 34.48 -5.64 42.44
C ARG A 24 34.75 -4.80 41.20
N SER A 25 33.81 -3.96 40.77
CA SER A 25 33.37 -2.66 41.33
C SER A 25 33.77 -1.62 40.25
N THR A 26 32.88 -0.89 39.61
CA THR A 26 31.83 -0.05 40.20
C THR A 26 30.71 0.15 39.16
N THR A 27 29.49 -0.05 39.61
CA THR A 27 28.21 0.35 39.01
C THR A 27 28.09 1.87 38.79
N PRO A 28 27.04 2.38 38.11
CA PRO A 28 26.22 1.77 37.06
C PRO A 28 25.87 2.70 35.86
N ASP A 29 25.41 2.07 34.77
CA ASP A 29 24.17 2.30 33.97
C ASP A 29 23.62 3.73 33.81
N LYS A 30 23.04 4.18 32.69
CA LYS A 30 22.24 3.53 31.64
C LYS A 30 21.98 4.57 30.51
N PRO A 31 21.65 4.15 29.28
CA PRO A 31 21.35 5.04 28.14
C PRO A 31 19.85 5.09 27.78
N ILE A 32 19.26 6.26 27.51
CA ILE A 32 17.98 6.46 26.77
C ILE A 32 17.95 7.87 26.13
N SER A 33 17.67 7.96 24.82
CA SER A 33 17.10 9.13 24.11
C SER A 33 15.58 8.91 24.01
N PRO A 34 14.62 9.87 23.90
CA PRO A 34 14.70 11.28 23.45
C PRO A 34 13.78 12.29 24.23
N GLN A 35 13.73 13.53 23.73
CA GLN A 35 12.71 14.60 23.92
C GLN A 35 12.85 15.67 25.04
N PRO A 36 12.32 16.91 24.77
CA PRO A 36 12.73 18.20 25.33
C PRO A 36 11.66 18.72 26.33
N PRO A 37 11.41 20.03 26.49
CA PRO A 37 12.24 21.20 26.79
C PRO A 37 11.94 21.72 28.23
N SER A 38 12.79 22.57 28.82
CA SER A 38 12.53 23.47 29.97
C SER A 38 13.78 23.53 30.85
N LYS A 39 14.30 24.64 31.37
CA LYS A 39 13.91 26.05 31.50
C LYS A 39 15.24 26.75 31.73
N VAL A 40 15.52 27.86 31.06
CA VAL A 40 16.15 28.97 31.78
C VAL A 40 15.14 30.11 31.76
N GLN A 41 14.58 30.26 32.94
CA GLN A 41 13.77 31.38 33.36
C GLN A 41 14.53 32.68 33.16
N GLN A 42 13.73 33.67 32.75
CA GLN A 42 13.77 35.02 33.28
C GLN A 42 15.01 35.83 32.92
N ASN A 43 14.86 36.61 31.85
CA ASN A 43 14.97 38.04 32.04
C ASN A 43 13.65 38.70 31.65
N SER A 44 13.00 39.22 32.69
CA SER A 44 11.76 39.94 32.65
C SER A 44 11.97 41.36 32.13
N LYS A 45 10.93 41.86 31.45
CA LYS A 45 10.57 43.28 31.21
C LYS A 45 11.23 43.95 30.02
N GLN A 46 10.55 43.89 28.88
CA GLN A 46 10.05 45.12 28.24
C GLN A 46 8.95 44.80 27.22
N SER A 47 7.84 45.49 27.38
CA SER A 47 6.64 45.50 26.55
C SER A 47 6.95 45.67 25.06
N ARG A 48 6.48 44.73 24.22
CA ARG A 48 6.08 45.03 22.85
C ARG A 48 4.86 44.18 22.51
N SER A 49 3.85 44.83 21.94
CA SER A 49 2.72 44.23 21.22
C SER A 49 3.14 43.00 20.42
N PRO A 50 2.25 42.02 20.14
CA PRO A 50 2.54 41.01 19.14
C PRO A 50 2.55 41.72 17.79
N THR A 51 3.65 42.40 17.47
CA THR A 51 3.97 42.73 16.10
C THR A 51 4.41 41.40 15.52
N GLN A 52 3.43 40.61 15.10
CA GLN A 52 3.65 39.36 14.38
C GLN A 52 4.37 39.78 13.11
N ALA A 53 5.70 39.78 13.16
CA ALA A 53 6.53 40.11 12.02
C ALA A 53 6.23 39.05 10.96
N VAL A 54 5.43 39.41 9.97
CA VAL A 54 5.12 38.54 8.85
C VAL A 54 6.45 38.31 8.13
N HIS A 55 7.03 37.11 8.31
CA HIS A 55 8.29 36.74 7.70
C HIS A 55 8.14 36.79 6.17
N ARG A 56 9.13 37.37 5.46
CA ARG A 56 9.12 37.43 3.99
C ARG A 56 8.92 36.07 3.33
N GLU A 57 9.34 35.00 4.00
CA GLU A 57 9.21 33.61 3.54
C GLU A 57 7.77 33.08 3.58
N THR A 58 6.88 33.68 4.38
CA THR A 58 5.45 33.32 4.46
C THR A 58 4.53 34.34 3.77
N GLN A 59 5.10 35.39 3.19
CA GLN A 59 4.33 36.36 2.41
C GLN A 59 4.02 35.80 1.03
N SER A 60 2.76 35.91 0.64
CA SER A 60 2.34 35.62 -0.73
C SER A 60 3.13 36.48 -1.70
N LEU A 61 3.82 35.84 -2.64
CA LEU A 61 4.53 36.51 -3.74
C LEU A 61 3.58 37.01 -4.85
N ARG A 62 2.27 36.82 -4.68
CA ARG A 62 1.26 37.24 -5.66
C ARG A 62 1.16 38.75 -5.76
N GLU A 63 0.99 39.26 -6.96
CA GLU A 63 0.82 40.68 -7.21
C GLU A 63 -0.62 41.10 -6.82
N LEU A 64 -0.77 42.32 -6.31
CA LEU A 64 -2.09 42.88 -6.02
C LEU A 64 -2.87 42.99 -7.33
N GLY A 65 -3.93 42.20 -7.48
CA GLY A 65 -4.75 42.16 -8.70
C GLY A 65 -4.71 40.82 -9.44
N ASP A 66 -3.92 39.84 -8.95
CA ASP A 66 -4.01 38.45 -9.43
C ASP A 66 -5.43 37.91 -9.20
N ASP A 67 -6.12 37.61 -10.29
CA ASP A 67 -7.47 37.04 -10.23
C ASP A 67 -7.39 35.63 -9.64
N VAL A 68 -8.03 35.43 -8.50
CA VAL A 68 -8.04 34.13 -7.82
C VAL A 68 -9.18 33.33 -8.41
N ASP A 69 -8.88 32.56 -9.46
CA ASP A 69 -9.79 31.64 -10.14
C ASP A 69 -10.25 30.45 -9.28
N TRP A 70 -10.22 30.55 -7.95
CA TRP A 70 -10.57 29.44 -7.05
C TRP A 70 -11.98 28.93 -7.34
N GLU A 71 -12.93 29.82 -7.64
CA GLU A 71 -14.32 29.44 -7.91
C GLU A 71 -14.41 28.67 -9.23
N ARG A 72 -13.70 29.13 -10.27
CA ARG A 72 -13.63 28.42 -11.56
C ARG A 72 -12.95 27.06 -11.41
N GLN A 73 -11.85 27.00 -10.66
CA GLN A 73 -11.14 25.77 -10.37
C GLN A 73 -11.99 24.80 -9.55
N GLN A 74 -12.77 25.32 -8.59
CA GLN A 74 -13.67 24.52 -7.78
C GLN A 74 -14.82 23.96 -8.62
N ILE A 75 -15.44 24.76 -9.48
CA ILE A 75 -16.47 24.29 -10.42
C ILE A 75 -15.88 23.23 -11.37
N ALA A 76 -14.68 23.45 -11.91
CA ALA A 76 -13.99 22.49 -12.77
C ALA A 76 -13.69 21.17 -12.02
N ASN A 77 -13.27 21.24 -10.76
CA ASN A 77 -13.00 20.07 -9.94
C ASN A 77 -14.27 19.28 -9.63
N VAL A 78 -15.36 19.96 -9.29
CA VAL A 78 -16.66 19.32 -8.99
C VAL A 78 -17.22 18.65 -10.25
N THR A 79 -17.25 19.36 -11.38
CA THR A 79 -17.72 18.81 -12.65
C THR A 79 -16.85 17.63 -13.13
N LYS A 80 -15.53 17.70 -12.94
CA LYS A 80 -14.63 16.58 -13.20
C LYS A 80 -14.92 15.40 -12.27
N ALA A 81 -15.14 15.64 -10.98
CA ALA A 81 -15.46 14.57 -10.03
C ALA A 81 -16.80 13.90 -10.36
N GLU A 82 -17.82 14.68 -10.75
CA GLU A 82 -19.12 14.15 -11.16
C GLU A 82 -19.02 13.30 -12.43
N THR A 83 -18.29 13.78 -13.44
CA THR A 83 -18.06 13.01 -14.69
C THR A 83 -17.28 11.74 -14.41
N CYS A 84 -16.18 11.81 -13.64
CA CYS A 84 -15.44 10.63 -13.21
C CYS A 84 -16.30 9.66 -12.38
N PHE A 85 -17.22 10.15 -11.55
CA PHE A 85 -18.13 9.30 -10.80
C PHE A 85 -19.10 8.58 -11.74
N ARG A 86 -19.74 9.29 -12.67
CA ARG A 86 -20.67 8.69 -13.65
C ARG A 86 -19.98 7.63 -14.49
N GLU A 87 -18.78 7.92 -14.96
CA GLU A 87 -17.93 6.99 -15.71
C GLU A 87 -17.32 5.88 -14.84
N SER A 88 -17.42 5.96 -13.51
CA SER A 88 -16.91 4.90 -12.64
C SER A 88 -17.83 3.68 -12.69
N LEU A 89 -17.30 2.52 -12.29
CA LEU A 89 -18.11 1.30 -12.13
C LEU A 89 -19.28 1.53 -11.15
N ALA A 90 -19.08 2.34 -10.10
CA ALA A 90 -20.13 2.70 -9.16
C ALA A 90 -21.19 3.61 -9.78
N GLY A 91 -20.79 4.55 -10.64
CA GLY A 91 -21.69 5.43 -11.40
C GLY A 91 -22.58 4.65 -12.35
N VAL A 92 -22.01 3.75 -13.15
CA VAL A 92 -22.79 2.89 -14.05
C VAL A 92 -23.79 2.02 -13.28
N ARG A 93 -23.39 1.48 -12.10
CA ARG A 93 -24.31 0.75 -11.22
C ARG A 93 -25.45 1.63 -10.70
N TYR A 94 -25.14 2.87 -10.35
CA TYR A 94 -26.14 3.85 -9.90
C TYR A 94 -27.12 4.18 -11.03
N GLU A 95 -26.62 4.40 -12.25
CA GLU A 95 -27.45 4.69 -13.41
C GLU A 95 -28.37 3.51 -13.75
N LEU A 96 -27.87 2.27 -13.68
CA LEU A 96 -28.69 1.06 -13.87
C LEU A 96 -29.85 0.92 -12.88
N GLN A 97 -29.74 1.51 -11.68
CA GLN A 97 -30.81 1.50 -10.68
C GLN A 97 -31.90 2.54 -10.97
N ARG A 98 -31.67 3.47 -11.90
CA ARG A 98 -32.61 4.53 -12.25
C ARG A 98 -33.87 3.92 -12.88
N ARG A 99 -35.04 4.32 -12.36
CA ARG A 99 -36.33 3.92 -12.91
C ARG A 99 -36.58 4.69 -14.21
N GLY A 100 -37.16 4.02 -15.20
CA GLY A 100 -37.54 4.63 -16.48
C GLY A 100 -36.49 4.56 -17.60
N LEU A 101 -35.40 3.80 -17.42
CA LEU A 101 -34.47 3.50 -18.52
C LEU A 101 -35.18 2.70 -19.62
N SER A 102 -34.92 3.06 -20.87
CA SER A 102 -35.29 2.25 -22.03
C SER A 102 -34.52 0.92 -22.02
N GLU A 103 -35.03 -0.08 -22.74
CA GLU A 103 -34.34 -1.37 -22.87
C GLU A 103 -32.95 -1.22 -23.52
N GLY A 104 -32.83 -0.35 -24.53
CA GLY A 104 -31.56 -0.07 -25.20
C GLY A 104 -30.53 0.59 -24.27
N GLU A 105 -30.93 1.60 -23.49
CA GLU A 105 -30.04 2.24 -22.50
C GLU A 105 -29.63 1.26 -21.40
N ARG A 106 -30.57 0.44 -20.93
CA ARG A 106 -30.26 -0.58 -19.92
C ARG A 106 -29.26 -1.59 -20.47
N LEU A 107 -29.42 -2.06 -21.70
CA LEU A 107 -28.47 -2.95 -22.35
C LEU A 107 -27.09 -2.29 -22.48
N SER A 108 -27.03 -1.05 -22.99
CA SER A 108 -25.79 -0.27 -23.10
C SER A 108 -25.06 -0.15 -21.76
N LEU A 109 -25.77 0.22 -20.69
CA LEU A 109 -25.18 0.35 -19.35
C LEU A 109 -24.74 -1.01 -18.80
N THR A 110 -25.48 -2.10 -19.07
CA THR A 110 -25.03 -3.44 -18.67
C THR A 110 -23.77 -3.90 -19.40
N THR A 111 -23.63 -3.58 -20.70
CA THR A 111 -22.41 -3.89 -21.46
C THR A 111 -21.24 -3.07 -20.94
N GLU A 112 -21.44 -1.78 -20.69
CA GLU A 112 -20.40 -0.91 -20.12
C GLU A 112 -19.96 -1.39 -18.73
N LEU A 113 -20.91 -1.82 -17.89
CA LEU A 113 -20.62 -2.39 -16.58
C LEU A 113 -19.69 -3.62 -16.69
N LEU A 114 -19.99 -4.52 -17.62
CA LEU A 114 -19.18 -5.72 -17.84
C LEU A 114 -17.80 -5.40 -18.40
N GLU A 115 -17.69 -4.45 -19.33
CA GLU A 115 -16.41 -4.00 -19.87
C GLU A 115 -15.52 -3.39 -18.80
N LYS A 116 -16.07 -2.49 -17.96
CA LYS A 116 -15.32 -1.91 -16.83
C LYS A 116 -14.93 -2.98 -15.81
N THR A 117 -15.80 -3.95 -15.55
CA THR A 117 -15.49 -5.07 -14.63
C THR A 117 -14.37 -5.94 -15.20
N LYS A 118 -14.44 -6.30 -16.50
CA LYS A 118 -13.41 -7.05 -17.22
C LYS A 118 -12.06 -6.33 -17.17
N HIS A 119 -12.08 -5.03 -17.44
CA HIS A 119 -10.87 -4.23 -17.39
C HIS A 119 -10.30 -4.12 -15.97
N GLY A 120 -11.16 -4.02 -14.95
CA GLY A 120 -10.77 -4.08 -13.54
C GLY A 120 -10.07 -5.39 -13.17
N TYR A 121 -10.63 -6.54 -13.59
CA TYR A 121 -9.98 -7.84 -13.38
C TYR A 121 -8.65 -7.96 -14.13
N ALA A 122 -8.58 -7.47 -15.37
CA ALA A 122 -7.33 -7.47 -16.13
C ALA A 122 -6.22 -6.68 -15.41
N ARG A 123 -6.56 -5.48 -14.88
CA ARG A 123 -5.61 -4.69 -14.07
C ARG A 123 -5.21 -5.40 -12.78
N HIS A 124 -6.15 -6.06 -12.11
CA HIS A 124 -5.85 -6.79 -10.87
C HIS A 124 -4.87 -7.93 -11.14
N ILE A 125 -5.11 -8.74 -12.18
CA ILE A 125 -4.20 -9.82 -12.58
C ILE A 125 -2.84 -9.24 -12.98
N GLN A 126 -2.80 -8.14 -13.73
CA GLN A 126 -1.56 -7.47 -14.11
C GLN A 126 -0.78 -7.00 -12.87
N ALA A 127 -1.45 -6.45 -11.86
CA ALA A 127 -0.81 -6.03 -10.61
C ALA A 127 -0.15 -7.24 -9.90
N LEU A 128 -0.85 -8.36 -9.80
CA LEU A 128 -0.29 -9.59 -9.20
C LEU A 128 0.92 -10.11 -9.97
N VAL A 129 0.89 -10.06 -11.30
CA VAL A 129 2.03 -10.44 -12.14
C VAL A 129 3.21 -9.50 -11.93
N VAL A 130 2.97 -8.18 -11.86
CA VAL A 130 4.03 -7.19 -11.61
C VAL A 130 4.64 -7.38 -10.21
N GLU A 131 3.83 -7.65 -9.19
CA GLU A 131 4.32 -8.01 -7.86
C GLU A 131 5.19 -9.26 -7.89
N GLU A 132 4.79 -10.29 -8.65
CA GLU A 132 5.60 -11.51 -8.77
C GLU A 132 6.91 -11.30 -9.52
N LEU A 133 6.93 -10.41 -10.52
CA LEU A 133 8.16 -9.99 -11.18
C LEU A 133 9.11 -9.26 -10.20
N ALA A 134 8.57 -8.41 -9.33
CA ALA A 134 9.37 -7.76 -8.29
C ALA A 134 9.98 -8.77 -7.30
N ARG A 135 9.18 -9.75 -6.86
CA ARG A 135 9.69 -10.86 -6.03
C ARG A 135 10.77 -11.66 -6.74
N GLU A 136 10.62 -11.93 -8.04
CA GLU A 136 11.65 -12.67 -8.79
C GLU A 136 12.97 -11.89 -8.87
N MET A 137 12.92 -10.57 -9.05
CA MET A 137 14.12 -9.74 -8.97
C MET A 137 14.80 -9.84 -7.60
N ASP A 138 14.04 -9.79 -6.50
CA ASP A 138 14.59 -9.95 -5.15
C ASP A 138 15.24 -11.32 -4.94
N ARG A 139 14.61 -12.39 -5.46
CA ARG A 139 15.17 -13.76 -5.43
C ARG A 139 16.47 -13.87 -6.23
N GLU A 140 16.53 -13.25 -7.41
CA GLU A 140 17.76 -13.22 -8.21
C GLU A 140 18.89 -12.51 -7.47
N VAL A 141 18.58 -11.37 -6.83
CA VAL A 141 19.55 -10.65 -6.01
C VAL A 141 20.02 -11.52 -4.84
N ALA A 142 19.10 -12.17 -4.11
CA ALA A 142 19.43 -13.07 -3.01
C ALA A 142 20.35 -14.22 -3.47
N MET A 143 20.03 -14.85 -4.60
CA MET A 143 20.84 -15.94 -5.18
C MET A 143 22.25 -15.51 -5.58
N ARG A 144 22.42 -14.26 -6.06
CA ARG A 144 23.74 -13.69 -6.40
C ARG A 144 24.56 -13.33 -5.15
N LEU A 145 23.90 -12.96 -4.07
CA LEU A 145 24.56 -12.62 -2.79
C LEU A 145 24.98 -13.87 -2.01
N GLU A 146 24.30 -15.01 -2.19
CA GLU A 146 24.61 -16.25 -1.49
C GLU A 146 25.92 -16.89 -2.00
N LEU A 147 26.95 -16.88 -1.16
CA LEU A 147 28.28 -17.40 -1.49
C LEU A 147 28.40 -18.91 -1.30
N ALA A 148 27.67 -19.50 -0.35
CA ALA A 148 27.78 -20.93 -0.06
C ALA A 148 26.99 -21.77 -1.07
N ARG A 149 27.62 -22.82 -1.60
CA ARG A 149 26.98 -23.70 -2.60
C ARG A 149 25.74 -24.41 -2.04
N LEU A 150 25.86 -24.97 -0.83
CA LEU A 150 24.73 -25.61 -0.14
C LEU A 150 23.63 -24.60 0.24
N GLY A 151 24.00 -23.35 0.54
CA GLY A 151 23.07 -22.24 0.74
C GLY A 151 22.23 -21.98 -0.52
N ARG A 152 22.90 -21.81 -1.67
CA ARG A 152 22.24 -21.62 -2.98
C ARG A 152 21.30 -22.77 -3.32
N GLU A 153 21.71 -24.02 -3.11
CA GLU A 153 20.85 -25.18 -3.42
C GLU A 153 19.60 -25.23 -2.53
N ARG A 154 19.69 -24.82 -1.25
CA ARG A 154 18.51 -24.75 -0.36
C ARG A 154 17.59 -23.60 -0.75
N MET A 155 18.17 -22.42 -0.99
CA MET A 155 17.48 -21.20 -1.41
C MET A 155 16.76 -21.42 -2.75
N GLN A 156 17.40 -22.06 -3.73
CA GLN A 156 16.80 -22.40 -5.01
C GLN A 156 15.53 -23.25 -4.83
N ARG A 157 15.59 -24.32 -4.02
CA ARG A 157 14.41 -25.17 -3.75
C ARG A 157 13.29 -24.41 -3.04
N GLN A 158 13.62 -23.46 -2.17
CA GLN A 158 12.62 -22.61 -1.54
C GLN A 158 11.95 -21.71 -2.57
N HIS A 159 12.74 -21.03 -3.41
CA HIS A 159 12.23 -20.16 -4.48
C HIS A 159 11.41 -20.93 -5.53
N ASP A 160 11.78 -22.17 -5.86
CA ASP A 160 10.99 -23.04 -6.74
C ASP A 160 9.58 -23.26 -6.18
N LYS A 161 9.47 -23.57 -4.89
CA LYS A 161 8.18 -23.74 -4.20
C LYS A 161 7.37 -22.45 -4.17
N GLU A 162 8.02 -21.32 -3.89
CA GLU A 162 7.38 -20.01 -3.90
C GLU A 162 6.86 -19.65 -5.30
N ARG A 163 7.65 -19.87 -6.35
CA ARG A 163 7.24 -19.66 -7.75
C ARG A 163 6.01 -20.50 -8.11
N GLU A 164 6.02 -21.78 -7.76
CA GLU A 164 4.88 -22.66 -7.99
C GLU A 164 3.62 -22.18 -7.26
N PHE A 165 3.77 -21.77 -6.00
CA PHE A 165 2.68 -21.24 -5.18
C PHE A 165 2.05 -19.98 -5.81
N TYR A 166 2.86 -18.96 -6.12
CA TYR A 166 2.33 -17.71 -6.67
C TYR A 166 1.81 -17.89 -8.09
N ARG A 167 2.44 -18.74 -8.91
CA ARG A 167 1.92 -19.10 -10.24
C ARG A 167 0.54 -19.75 -10.14
N ALA A 168 0.37 -20.72 -9.23
CA ALA A 168 -0.91 -21.37 -9.02
C ALA A 168 -1.96 -20.38 -8.47
N GLN A 169 -1.57 -19.48 -7.58
CA GLN A 169 -2.45 -18.44 -7.04
C GLN A 169 -2.94 -17.48 -8.14
N ILE A 170 -2.03 -16.97 -8.99
CA ILE A 170 -2.38 -16.07 -10.10
C ILE A 170 -3.31 -16.79 -11.10
N ALA A 171 -3.01 -18.05 -11.42
CA ALA A 171 -3.86 -18.86 -12.31
C ALA A 171 -5.27 -19.03 -11.73
N ARG A 172 -5.38 -19.38 -10.44
CA ARG A 172 -6.66 -19.51 -9.75
C ARG A 172 -7.45 -18.19 -9.77
N ILE A 173 -6.82 -17.07 -9.43
CA ILE A 173 -7.50 -15.76 -9.42
C ILE A 173 -7.98 -15.39 -10.83
N ARG A 174 -7.18 -15.69 -11.86
CA ARG A 174 -7.58 -15.48 -13.24
C ARG A 174 -8.83 -16.29 -13.61
N GLU A 175 -8.85 -17.58 -13.25
CA GLU A 175 -10.01 -18.45 -13.48
C GLU A 175 -11.25 -17.93 -12.71
N GLU A 176 -11.10 -17.49 -11.47
CA GLU A 176 -12.17 -16.87 -10.68
C GLU A 176 -12.73 -15.61 -11.35
N CYS A 177 -11.87 -14.75 -11.89
CA CYS A 177 -12.28 -13.58 -12.66
C CYS A 177 -13.03 -13.96 -13.96
N GLU A 178 -12.53 -14.94 -14.70
CA GLU A 178 -13.16 -15.42 -15.94
C GLU A 178 -14.53 -16.06 -15.67
N MET A 179 -14.66 -16.86 -14.61
CA MET A 179 -15.93 -17.42 -14.16
C MET A 179 -16.92 -16.33 -13.73
N ALA A 180 -16.47 -15.34 -12.96
CA ALA A 180 -17.31 -14.23 -12.51
C ALA A 180 -17.86 -13.41 -13.69
N LEU A 181 -17.02 -13.12 -14.70
CA LEU A 181 -17.46 -12.43 -15.92
C LEU A 181 -18.47 -13.25 -16.72
N THR A 182 -18.21 -14.55 -16.87
CA THR A 182 -19.09 -15.45 -17.62
C THR A 182 -20.46 -15.57 -16.95
N ALA A 183 -20.49 -15.74 -15.61
CA ALA A 183 -21.72 -15.76 -14.84
C ALA A 183 -22.50 -14.44 -14.95
N ALA A 184 -21.80 -13.30 -14.91
CA ALA A 184 -22.41 -11.99 -15.06
C ALA A 184 -22.97 -11.77 -16.48
N ALA A 185 -22.27 -12.21 -17.53
CA ALA A 185 -22.75 -12.13 -18.90
C ALA A 185 -23.98 -13.04 -19.13
N ALA A 186 -23.96 -14.26 -18.58
CA ALA A 186 -25.09 -15.18 -18.63
C ALA A 186 -26.35 -14.62 -17.96
N LYS A 187 -26.20 -14.02 -16.77
CA LYS A 187 -27.31 -13.39 -16.02
C LYS A 187 -28.00 -12.27 -16.82
N ASN A 188 -27.24 -11.56 -17.66
CA ASN A 188 -27.76 -10.47 -18.47
C ASN A 188 -28.17 -10.90 -19.89
N ASN A 189 -28.23 -12.22 -20.17
CA ASN A 189 -28.55 -12.78 -21.50
C ASN A 189 -27.63 -12.31 -22.64
N LEU A 190 -26.38 -11.95 -22.34
CA LEU A 190 -25.42 -11.44 -23.33
C LEU A 190 -24.63 -12.55 -24.03
N LEU A 191 -24.92 -13.82 -23.74
CA LEU A 191 -24.26 -15.00 -24.29
C LEU A 191 -25.19 -15.83 -25.20
N ARG A 192 -26.36 -15.28 -25.58
CA ARG A 192 -27.32 -15.96 -26.47
C ARG A 192 -27.07 -15.62 -27.93
#